data_AF-A0A352VRA7-F1
#
_entry.id   AF-A0A352VRA7-F1
#
_cell.length_a   1.000
_cell.length_b   1.000
_cell.length_c   1.000
_cell.angle_alpha   90.00
_cell.angle_beta   90.00
_cell.angle_gamma   90.00
#
_symmetry.space_group_name_H-M   'P 1'
#
loop_
_entity.id
_entity.type
_entity.pdbx_description
1 polymer ?
#
loop_
_entity_poly.entity_id
_entity_poly.type
_entity_poly.pdbx_seq_one_letter_code
_entity_poly.pdbx_strand_id
1 'polypeptide(L)'
;MEASARVLYGSLQRFRELPSYLQIFPGHGAGSACGKALGSVPSTTLGYEQLANWAFRCETEDDLVAEVLQGQPEPPVYFAEMKRMNRDGPALLDGLPEPRRIANDVLAPLVEDREIMLDVRSRADFATGHIPSSINVPLTSSFPTSCGWLLPYDRPIYLVADGDEQAREAARDLAFIGIDACEGYFDVAAIDAWGGEHGGLETTAVLDWAEAERAVLEEDAFLLDVRNATEWDHDHVPSAHHLHLGYLRDRIDEVPRDRPVLLYCGTGNRSAIAASVLQAEGFADVRNIDGGMLDRMRRGLPTVPSR
;
A
#
# COMPACT_ATOMS: atom_id res chain seq x y z
N MET A 1 -3.87 15.01 -19.53
CA MET A 1 -3.61 15.69 -18.25
C MET A 1 -3.42 17.20 -18.42
N GLU A 2 -2.71 17.66 -19.45
CA GLU A 2 -2.53 19.10 -19.73
C GLU A 2 -3.83 19.92 -19.77
N ALA A 3 -4.87 19.44 -20.46
CA ALA A 3 -6.15 20.15 -20.53
C ALA A 3 -6.74 20.44 -19.13
N SER A 4 -6.66 19.47 -18.21
CA SER A 4 -7.09 19.65 -16.82
C SER A 4 -6.20 20.62 -16.06
N ALA A 5 -4.88 20.62 -16.31
CA ALA A 5 -3.95 21.56 -15.71
C ALA A 5 -4.22 23.01 -16.17
N ARG A 6 -4.57 23.23 -17.44
CA ARG A 6 -5.00 24.54 -17.95
C ARG A 6 -6.31 25.01 -17.29
N VAL A 7 -7.28 24.11 -17.11
CA VAL A 7 -8.51 24.41 -16.35
C VAL A 7 -8.19 24.77 -14.89
N LEU A 8 -7.21 24.09 -14.27
CA LEU A 8 -6.73 24.40 -12.93
C LEU A 8 -6.11 25.80 -12.86
N TYR A 9 -5.27 26.19 -13.84
CA TYR A 9 -4.73 27.55 -13.93
C TYR A 9 -5.85 28.60 -13.96
N GLY A 10 -6.82 28.45 -14.86
CA GLY A 10 -7.95 29.37 -14.94
C GLY A 10 -8.78 29.43 -13.65
N SER A 11 -8.86 28.32 -12.90
CA SER A 11 -9.53 28.26 -11.60
C SER A 11 -8.71 28.96 -10.50
N LEU A 12 -7.39 28.81 -10.52
CA LEU A 12 -6.48 29.50 -9.62
C LEU A 12 -6.54 31.03 -9.82
N GLN A 13 -6.67 31.51 -11.06
CA GLN A 13 -6.82 32.95 -11.33
C GLN A 13 -8.08 33.53 -10.66
N ARG A 14 -9.23 32.84 -10.78
CA ARG A 14 -10.46 33.25 -10.05
C ARG A 14 -10.27 33.19 -8.54
N PHE A 15 -9.54 32.19 -8.06
CA PHE A 15 -9.28 32.00 -6.64
C PHE A 15 -8.37 33.10 -6.05
N ARG A 16 -7.43 33.64 -6.85
CA ARG A 16 -6.54 34.76 -6.45
C ARG A 16 -7.31 36.04 -6.08
N GLU A 17 -8.46 36.29 -6.70
CA GLU A 17 -9.23 37.52 -6.50
C GLU A 17 -10.09 37.52 -5.23
N LEU A 18 -10.21 36.37 -4.56
CA LEU A 18 -11.03 36.25 -3.36
C LEU A 18 -10.34 36.90 -2.13
N PRO A 19 -11.12 37.28 -1.09
CA PRO A 19 -10.55 37.90 0.11
C PRO A 19 -9.55 37.00 0.84
N SER A 20 -8.40 37.57 1.22
CA SER A 20 -7.29 36.83 1.86
C SER A 20 -7.63 36.23 3.22
N TYR A 21 -8.65 36.74 3.92
CA TYR A 21 -9.09 36.20 5.21
C TYR A 21 -9.90 34.91 5.10
N LEU A 22 -10.28 34.48 3.89
CA LEU A 22 -11.05 33.26 3.70
C LEU A 22 -10.23 32.03 4.14
N GLN A 23 -10.90 31.16 4.89
CA GLN A 23 -10.36 29.87 5.29
C GLN A 23 -10.50 28.86 4.16
N ILE A 24 -9.51 27.97 4.06
CA ILE A 24 -9.44 26.89 3.09
C ILE A 24 -9.44 25.57 3.85
N PHE A 25 -10.44 24.75 3.59
CA PHE A 25 -10.61 23.40 4.12
C PHE A 25 -10.48 22.39 2.97
N PRO A 26 -9.28 21.85 2.70
CA PRO A 26 -9.08 20.92 1.60
C PRO A 26 -9.72 19.56 1.89
N GLY A 27 -10.05 18.81 0.85
CA GLY A 27 -10.58 17.44 0.99
C GLY A 27 -9.52 16.39 1.35
N HIS A 28 -8.23 16.74 1.33
CA HIS A 28 -7.10 15.85 1.60
C HIS A 28 -5.95 16.59 2.31
N GLY A 29 -5.08 15.84 2.98
CA GLY A 29 -3.88 16.34 3.66
C GLY A 29 -2.63 15.50 3.35
N ALA A 30 -1.57 15.69 4.14
CA ALA A 30 -0.29 14.98 4.00
C ALA A 30 -0.46 13.46 3.80
N GLY A 31 0.22 12.92 2.79
CA GLY A 31 0.20 11.49 2.46
C GLY A 31 -0.84 11.05 1.42
N SER A 32 -1.74 11.93 0.98
CA SER A 32 -2.71 11.61 -0.07
C SER A 32 -2.05 11.49 -1.45
N ALA A 33 -2.42 10.46 -2.22
CA ALA A 33 -2.02 10.31 -3.63
C ALA A 33 -2.68 11.34 -4.58
N CYS A 34 -3.64 12.14 -4.09
CA CYS A 34 -4.30 13.19 -4.87
C CYS A 34 -3.43 14.43 -5.10
N GLY A 35 -2.22 14.50 -4.54
CA GLY A 35 -1.29 15.59 -4.80
C GLY A 35 0.16 15.27 -4.42
N LYS A 36 1.08 16.09 -4.94
CA LYS A 36 2.54 15.89 -4.84
C LYS A 36 3.10 16.08 -3.42
N ALA A 37 2.67 17.13 -2.71
CA ALA A 37 3.23 17.51 -1.42
C ALA A 37 2.21 18.29 -0.58
N LEU A 38 1.24 17.59 0.00
CA LEU A 38 0.22 18.20 0.86
C LEU A 38 0.79 18.48 2.27
N GLY A 39 0.39 19.61 2.86
CA GLY A 39 0.80 19.99 4.21
C GLY A 39 0.15 19.11 5.29
N SER A 40 0.80 19.02 6.45
CA SER A 40 0.29 18.35 7.65
C SER A 40 -0.61 19.23 8.52
N VAL A 41 -0.84 20.49 8.12
CA VAL A 41 -1.75 21.43 8.78
C VAL A 41 -3.16 21.26 8.17
N PRO A 42 -4.22 21.07 8.98
CA PRO A 42 -5.53 20.64 8.50
C PRO A 42 -6.32 21.70 7.71
N SER A 43 -5.95 22.96 7.82
CA SER A 43 -6.60 24.08 7.13
C SER A 43 -5.63 25.25 6.99
N THR A 44 -5.92 26.17 6.07
CA THR A 44 -5.09 27.36 5.81
C THR A 44 -5.99 28.57 5.50
N THR A 45 -5.40 29.70 5.14
CA THR A 45 -6.12 30.86 4.61
C THR A 45 -5.63 31.21 3.22
N LEU A 46 -6.49 31.82 2.41
CA LEU A 46 -6.09 32.24 1.07
C LEU A 46 -4.89 33.20 1.09
N GLY A 47 -4.86 34.13 2.04
CA GLY A 47 -3.72 35.04 2.20
C GLY A 47 -2.40 34.33 2.48
N TYR A 48 -2.42 33.25 3.27
CA TYR A 48 -1.22 32.45 3.51
C TYR A 48 -0.79 31.68 2.26
N GLU A 49 -1.73 31.02 1.58
CA GLU A 49 -1.43 30.27 0.36
C GLU A 49 -0.91 31.18 -0.77
N GLN A 50 -1.44 32.39 -0.91
CA GLN A 50 -0.93 33.39 -1.86
C GLN A 50 0.55 33.73 -1.64
N LEU A 51 1.04 33.65 -0.40
CA LEU A 51 2.43 33.94 -0.04
C LEU A 51 3.33 32.70 -0.14
N ALA A 52 2.85 31.53 0.28
CA ALA A 52 3.68 30.37 0.52
C ALA A 52 3.52 29.25 -0.53
N ASN A 53 2.35 29.11 -1.15
CA ASN A 53 2.05 27.99 -2.03
C ASN A 53 2.68 28.19 -3.41
N TRP A 54 3.38 27.15 -3.88
CA TRP A 54 4.11 27.18 -5.15
C TRP A 54 3.21 27.53 -6.34
N ALA A 55 1.95 27.10 -6.34
CA ALA A 55 1.04 27.33 -7.45
C ALA A 55 0.77 28.83 -7.65
N PHE A 56 0.80 29.62 -6.57
CA PHE A 56 0.64 31.08 -6.64
C PHE A 56 1.88 31.81 -7.15
N ARG A 57 3.03 31.13 -7.24
CA ARG A 57 4.27 31.67 -7.80
C ARG A 57 4.40 31.45 -9.31
N CYS A 58 3.58 30.58 -9.91
CA CYS A 58 3.52 30.42 -11.36
C CYS A 58 2.94 31.69 -12.00
N GLU A 59 3.68 32.30 -12.93
CA GLU A 59 3.28 33.54 -13.61
C GLU A 59 2.41 33.23 -14.84
N THR A 60 2.78 32.22 -15.61
CA THR A 60 2.09 31.83 -16.84
C THR A 60 1.30 30.53 -16.70
N GLU A 61 0.36 30.30 -17.63
CA GLU A 61 -0.36 29.03 -17.71
C GLU A 61 0.59 27.86 -17.96
N ASP A 62 1.59 28.05 -18.83
CA ASP A 62 2.55 27.00 -19.17
C ASP A 62 3.48 26.67 -17.99
N ASP A 63 3.85 27.64 -17.15
CA ASP A 63 4.60 27.38 -15.91
C ASP A 63 3.82 26.44 -14.97
N LEU A 64 2.52 26.71 -14.79
CA LEU A 64 1.68 25.89 -13.92
C LEU A 64 1.47 24.50 -14.51
N VAL A 65 1.25 24.39 -15.82
CA VAL A 65 1.11 23.10 -16.50
C VAL A 65 2.37 22.25 -16.31
N ALA A 66 3.56 22.84 -16.54
CA ALA A 66 4.82 22.14 -16.36
C ALA A 66 5.01 21.65 -14.91
N GLU A 67 4.81 22.53 -13.93
CA GLU A 67 5.01 22.19 -12.51
C GLU A 67 3.99 21.16 -12.01
N VAL A 68 2.71 21.27 -12.42
CA VAL A 68 1.67 20.29 -12.06
C VAL A 68 2.00 18.91 -12.62
N LEU A 69 2.52 18.81 -13.84
CA LEU A 69 2.79 17.51 -14.45
C LEU A 69 4.11 16.88 -13.96
N GLN A 70 4.98 17.67 -13.33
CA GLN A 70 6.27 17.19 -12.85
C GLN A 70 6.17 16.50 -11.48
N GLY A 71 6.59 15.23 -11.44
CA GLY A 71 6.73 14.46 -10.20
C GLY A 71 5.39 14.11 -9.54
N GLN A 72 4.34 13.96 -10.35
CA GLN A 72 3.09 13.38 -9.85
C GLN A 72 3.30 11.90 -9.52
N PRO A 73 2.78 11.42 -8.38
CA PRO A 73 2.76 10.00 -8.12
C PRO A 73 1.92 9.28 -9.18
N GLU A 74 2.26 8.03 -9.44
CA GLU A 74 1.43 7.18 -10.28
C GLU A 74 0.04 7.03 -9.64
N PRO A 75 -1.05 7.27 -10.39
CA PRO A 75 -2.39 7.16 -9.84
C PRO A 75 -2.68 5.70 -9.49
N PRO A 76 -3.21 5.41 -8.29
CA PRO A 76 -3.62 4.06 -7.95
C PRO A 76 -4.62 3.47 -8.93
N VAL A 77 -4.44 2.20 -9.30
CA VAL A 77 -5.30 1.51 -10.27
C VAL A 77 -6.77 1.53 -9.86
N TYR A 78 -7.06 1.39 -8.55
CA TYR A 78 -8.42 1.42 -8.01
C TYR A 78 -9.11 2.79 -8.08
N PHE A 79 -8.40 3.88 -8.41
CA PHE A 79 -9.05 5.17 -8.65
C PHE A 79 -10.03 5.11 -9.82
N ALA A 80 -9.81 4.22 -10.79
CA ALA A 80 -10.77 3.97 -11.86
C ALA A 80 -12.09 3.41 -11.30
N GLU A 81 -12.00 2.47 -10.36
CA GLU A 81 -13.18 1.89 -9.70
C GLU A 81 -13.90 2.93 -8.83
N MET A 82 -13.16 3.72 -8.06
CA MET A 82 -13.78 4.79 -7.26
C MET A 82 -14.51 5.81 -8.13
N LYS A 83 -13.95 6.18 -9.29
CA LYS A 83 -14.64 7.08 -10.24
C LYS A 83 -15.89 6.44 -10.81
N ARG A 84 -15.86 5.14 -11.14
CA ARG A 84 -17.02 4.40 -11.65
C ARG A 84 -18.12 4.34 -10.58
N MET A 85 -17.81 3.88 -9.38
CA MET A 85 -18.76 3.75 -8.26
C MET A 85 -19.38 5.10 -7.88
N ASN A 86 -18.58 6.16 -7.73
CA ASN A 86 -19.09 7.48 -7.38
C ASN A 86 -19.96 8.12 -8.48
N ARG A 87 -19.71 7.80 -9.75
CA ARG A 87 -20.52 8.27 -10.87
C ARG A 87 -21.85 7.49 -10.97
N ASP A 88 -21.79 6.17 -10.83
CA ASP A 88 -22.94 5.29 -11.05
C ASP A 88 -23.83 5.19 -9.80
N GLY A 89 -23.30 5.58 -8.64
CA GLY A 89 -23.93 5.48 -7.33
C GLY A 89 -23.47 4.21 -6.60
N PRO A 90 -22.74 4.31 -5.47
CA PRO A 90 -22.31 3.14 -4.72
C PRO A 90 -23.52 2.41 -4.11
N ALA A 91 -23.33 1.13 -3.77
CA ALA A 91 -24.33 0.38 -3.02
C ALA A 91 -24.61 1.08 -1.68
N LEU A 92 -25.89 1.14 -1.30
CA LEU A 92 -26.26 1.67 0.02
C LEU A 92 -26.07 0.57 1.06
N LEU A 93 -25.17 0.83 2.01
CA LEU A 93 -24.97 -0.04 3.16
C LEU A 93 -26.00 0.29 4.25
N ASP A 94 -26.56 -0.73 4.89
CA ASP A 94 -27.45 -0.59 6.05
C ASP A 94 -26.61 -0.46 7.34
N GLY A 95 -25.83 0.64 7.40
CA GLY A 95 -24.85 0.89 8.46
C GLY A 95 -23.42 0.51 8.06
N LEU A 96 -22.49 0.66 9.02
CA LEU A 96 -21.11 0.21 8.83
C LEU A 96 -21.05 -1.32 8.87
N PRO A 97 -20.11 -1.96 8.16
CA PRO A 97 -19.93 -3.40 8.20
C PRO A 97 -19.64 -3.91 9.61
N GLU A 98 -20.36 -4.95 10.02
CA GLU A 98 -20.16 -5.68 11.27
C GLU A 98 -19.77 -7.13 10.94
N PRO A 99 -18.48 -7.41 10.69
CA PRO A 99 -18.04 -8.74 10.28
C PRO A 99 -18.29 -9.75 11.40
N ARG A 100 -18.95 -10.86 11.05
CA ARG A 100 -19.19 -11.96 12.00
C ARG A 100 -17.92 -12.80 12.18
N ARG A 101 -17.72 -13.31 13.39
CA ARG A 101 -16.72 -14.35 13.65
C ARG A 101 -17.14 -15.64 12.93
N ILE A 102 -16.23 -16.22 12.18
CA ILE A 102 -16.43 -17.47 11.46
C ILE A 102 -15.89 -18.62 12.32
N ALA A 103 -16.54 -19.78 12.24
CA ALA A 103 -16.10 -20.99 12.93
C ALA A 103 -14.84 -21.58 12.24
N ASN A 104 -13.90 -22.10 13.02
CA ASN A 104 -12.59 -22.53 12.48
C ASN A 104 -12.69 -23.72 11.52
N ASP A 105 -13.75 -24.53 11.60
CA ASP A 105 -13.96 -25.72 10.77
C ASP A 105 -14.13 -25.41 9.28
N VAL A 106 -14.53 -24.19 8.93
CA VAL A 106 -14.62 -23.75 7.53
C VAL A 106 -13.33 -23.12 7.00
N LEU A 107 -12.29 -22.94 7.84
CA LEU A 107 -11.04 -22.31 7.40
C LEU A 107 -10.29 -23.16 6.37
N ALA A 108 -10.17 -24.47 6.60
CA ALA A 108 -9.46 -25.39 5.68
C ALA A 108 -10.04 -25.40 4.27
N PRO A 109 -11.36 -25.57 4.07
CA PRO A 109 -11.96 -25.43 2.74
C PRO A 109 -11.65 -24.09 2.06
N LEU A 110 -11.72 -22.97 2.78
CA LEU A 110 -11.46 -21.64 2.21
C LEU A 110 -9.99 -21.47 1.77
N VAL A 111 -9.05 -22.04 2.52
CA VAL A 111 -7.62 -22.03 2.16
C VAL A 111 -7.37 -22.94 0.95
N GLU A 112 -7.97 -24.13 0.91
CA GLU A 112 -7.88 -25.05 -0.23
C GLU A 112 -8.43 -24.43 -1.52
N ASP A 113 -9.57 -23.73 -1.42
CA ASP A 113 -10.21 -23.02 -2.52
C ASP A 113 -9.49 -21.71 -2.91
N ARG A 114 -8.42 -21.34 -2.19
CA ARG A 114 -7.65 -20.09 -2.39
C ARG A 114 -8.55 -18.85 -2.34
N GLU A 115 -9.45 -18.83 -1.38
CA GLU A 115 -10.18 -17.62 -1.04
C GLU A 115 -9.27 -16.56 -0.43
N ILE A 116 -9.68 -15.30 -0.53
CA ILE A 116 -8.82 -14.17 -0.15
C ILE A 116 -8.83 -14.04 1.36
N MET A 117 -7.75 -14.52 1.97
CA MET A 117 -7.50 -14.38 3.40
C MET A 117 -6.62 -13.15 3.65
N LEU A 118 -7.20 -12.11 4.25
CA LEU A 118 -6.51 -10.87 4.58
C LEU A 118 -6.17 -10.84 6.08
N ASP A 119 -4.91 -11.09 6.41
CA ASP A 119 -4.41 -10.98 7.78
C ASP A 119 -4.07 -9.52 8.09
N VAL A 120 -4.80 -8.92 9.04
CA VAL A 120 -4.66 -7.50 9.41
C VAL A 120 -3.79 -7.28 10.65
N ARG A 121 -3.21 -8.36 11.20
CA ARG A 121 -2.29 -8.28 12.34
C ARG A 121 -1.00 -7.57 11.96
N SER A 122 -0.18 -7.30 12.98
CA SER A 122 1.11 -6.66 12.77
C SER A 122 2.01 -7.52 11.87
N ARG A 123 2.90 -6.85 11.11
CA ARG A 123 3.91 -7.54 10.29
C ARG A 123 4.80 -8.49 11.11
N ALA A 124 5.00 -8.18 12.40
CA ALA A 124 5.81 -9.00 13.29
C ALA A 124 5.09 -10.31 13.65
N ASP A 125 3.80 -10.21 14.02
CA ASP A 125 3.01 -11.40 14.36
C ASP A 125 2.85 -12.30 13.13
N PHE A 126 2.54 -11.71 11.97
CA PHE A 126 2.44 -12.43 10.70
C PHE A 126 3.73 -13.17 10.35
N ALA A 127 4.89 -12.50 10.43
CA ALA A 127 6.17 -13.11 10.09
C ALA A 127 6.51 -14.33 10.96
N THR A 128 6.06 -14.36 12.22
CA THR A 128 6.30 -15.48 13.14
C THR A 128 5.35 -16.67 12.95
N GLY A 129 4.22 -16.49 12.29
CA GLY A 129 3.24 -17.54 12.06
C GLY A 129 1.93 -17.02 11.45
N HIS A 130 1.58 -17.54 10.28
CA HIS A 130 0.35 -17.21 9.58
C HIS A 130 -0.26 -18.40 8.84
N ILE A 131 -1.54 -18.26 8.49
CA ILE A 131 -2.27 -19.24 7.68
C ILE A 131 -1.70 -19.23 6.27
N PRO A 132 -1.38 -20.40 5.67
CA PRO A 132 -0.90 -20.48 4.30
C PRO A 132 -1.78 -19.72 3.31
N SER A 133 -1.16 -19.11 2.30
CA SER A 133 -1.85 -18.32 1.27
C SER A 133 -2.56 -17.04 1.74
N SER A 134 -2.41 -16.64 3.01
CA SER A 134 -2.91 -15.34 3.49
C SER A 134 -2.00 -14.19 3.08
N ILE A 135 -2.62 -13.02 2.86
CA ILE A 135 -1.91 -11.77 2.54
C ILE A 135 -1.96 -10.90 3.78
N ASN A 136 -0.82 -10.37 4.21
CA ASN A 136 -0.74 -9.46 5.34
C ASN A 136 -0.83 -8.01 4.88
N VAL A 137 -1.83 -7.30 5.38
CA VAL A 137 -1.88 -5.84 5.32
C VAL A 137 -2.16 -5.32 6.73
N PRO A 138 -1.13 -4.92 7.50
CA PRO A 138 -1.32 -4.47 8.87
C PRO A 138 -2.26 -3.27 8.96
N LEU A 139 -3.18 -3.32 9.94
CA LEU A 139 -4.16 -2.26 10.17
C LEU A 139 -3.49 -0.99 10.71
N THR A 140 -3.07 -0.14 9.78
CA THR A 140 -2.38 1.13 10.00
C THR A 140 -2.97 2.19 9.08
N SER A 141 -2.52 3.44 9.15
CA SER A 141 -3.01 4.50 8.25
C SER A 141 -2.81 4.23 6.75
N SER A 142 -1.92 3.31 6.37
CA SER A 142 -1.74 2.88 4.98
C SER A 142 -2.60 1.68 4.56
N PHE A 143 -3.40 1.12 5.47
CA PHE A 143 -4.23 -0.06 5.22
C PHE A 143 -5.20 0.14 4.04
N PRO A 144 -6.03 1.20 3.99
CA PRO A 144 -6.95 1.39 2.86
C PRO A 144 -6.23 1.55 1.53
N THR A 145 -5.14 2.33 1.52
CA THR A 145 -4.33 2.53 0.31
C THR A 145 -3.76 1.20 -0.20
N SER A 146 -3.21 0.37 0.69
CA SER A 146 -2.60 -0.90 0.31
C SER A 146 -3.64 -1.90 -0.17
N CYS A 147 -4.79 -1.98 0.52
CA CYS A 147 -5.90 -2.85 0.12
C CYS A 147 -6.47 -2.45 -1.24
N GLY A 148 -6.67 -1.15 -1.50
CA GLY A 148 -7.13 -0.67 -2.81
C GLY A 148 -6.17 -1.03 -3.95
N TRP A 149 -4.86 -1.11 -3.69
CA TRP A 149 -3.90 -1.59 -4.69
C TRP A 149 -3.93 -3.09 -4.94
N LEU A 150 -4.21 -3.90 -3.90
CA LEU A 150 -3.91 -5.33 -3.91
C LEU A 150 -5.13 -6.24 -4.02
N LEU A 151 -6.28 -5.77 -3.51
CA LEU A 151 -7.46 -6.60 -3.34
C LEU A 151 -8.44 -6.38 -4.49
N PRO A 152 -9.07 -7.47 -4.98
CA PRO A 152 -10.16 -7.35 -5.94
C PRO A 152 -11.41 -6.79 -5.27
N TYR A 153 -12.26 -6.19 -6.10
CA TYR A 153 -13.49 -5.51 -5.70
C TYR A 153 -14.75 -6.37 -5.91
N ASP A 154 -14.59 -7.55 -6.53
CA ASP A 154 -15.67 -8.43 -6.99
C ASP A 154 -15.62 -9.83 -6.36
N ARG A 155 -14.70 -10.06 -5.41
CA ARG A 155 -14.55 -11.34 -4.71
C ARG A 155 -14.77 -11.20 -3.20
N PRO A 156 -15.26 -12.26 -2.54
CA PRO A 156 -15.31 -12.35 -1.08
C PRO A 156 -13.93 -12.21 -0.44
N ILE A 157 -13.88 -11.55 0.71
CA ILE A 157 -12.69 -11.39 1.55
C ILE A 157 -13.01 -11.90 2.95
N TYR A 158 -12.08 -12.69 3.48
CA TYR A 158 -12.09 -13.22 4.84
C TYR A 158 -10.95 -12.59 5.62
N LEU A 159 -11.27 -11.96 6.75
CA LEU A 159 -10.25 -11.32 7.58
C LEU A 159 -9.62 -12.32 8.56
N VAL A 160 -8.36 -12.10 8.91
CA VAL A 160 -7.74 -12.67 10.12
C VAL A 160 -7.35 -11.52 11.01
N ALA A 161 -7.93 -11.46 12.21
CA ALA A 161 -7.81 -10.31 13.11
C ALA A 161 -7.63 -10.74 14.57
N ASP A 162 -7.01 -9.88 15.37
CA ASP A 162 -6.91 -9.98 16.82
C ASP A 162 -8.16 -9.41 17.49
N GLY A 163 -9.22 -10.23 17.50
CA GLY A 163 -10.50 -9.89 18.09
C GLY A 163 -11.41 -8.99 17.26
N ASP A 164 -12.63 -8.82 17.77
CA ASP A 164 -13.75 -8.21 17.06
C ASP A 164 -13.50 -6.74 16.69
N GLU A 165 -12.78 -5.99 17.53
CA GLU A 165 -12.55 -4.57 17.29
C GLU A 165 -11.67 -4.33 16.07
N GLN A 166 -10.56 -5.08 15.96
CA GLN A 166 -9.68 -5.00 14.81
C GLN A 166 -10.41 -5.45 13.53
N ALA A 167 -11.26 -6.47 13.61
CA ALA A 167 -12.09 -6.91 12.50
C ALA A 167 -13.08 -5.82 12.03
N ARG A 168 -13.80 -5.18 12.97
CA ARG A 168 -14.74 -4.08 12.64
C ARG A 168 -14.02 -2.90 12.00
N GLU A 169 -12.87 -2.50 12.56
CA GLU A 169 -12.10 -1.39 12.02
C GLU A 169 -11.60 -1.70 10.59
N ALA A 170 -11.05 -2.89 10.35
CA ALA A 170 -10.63 -3.32 9.02
C ALA A 170 -11.80 -3.34 8.02
N ALA A 171 -12.94 -3.92 8.39
CA ALA A 171 -14.12 -3.98 7.51
C ALA A 171 -14.69 -2.59 7.18
N ARG A 172 -14.72 -1.68 8.17
CA ARG A 172 -15.09 -0.27 7.94
C ARG A 172 -14.16 0.40 6.93
N ASP A 173 -12.85 0.24 7.12
CA ASP A 173 -11.84 0.89 6.30
C ASP A 173 -11.82 0.33 4.86
N LEU A 174 -12.13 -0.96 4.68
CA LEU A 174 -12.37 -1.58 3.37
C LEU A 174 -13.62 -1.01 2.68
N ALA A 175 -14.73 -0.86 3.40
CA ALA A 175 -15.95 -0.25 2.85
C ALA A 175 -15.75 1.21 2.41
N PHE A 176 -14.91 1.98 3.11
CA PHE A 176 -14.57 3.35 2.70
C PHE A 176 -13.82 3.45 1.38
N ILE A 177 -13.21 2.37 0.93
CA ILE A 177 -12.58 2.27 -0.38
C ILE A 177 -13.38 1.40 -1.36
N GLY A 178 -14.63 1.07 -1.04
CA GLY A 178 -15.57 0.33 -1.90
C GLY A 178 -15.39 -1.20 -1.94
N ILE A 179 -14.66 -1.76 -0.98
CA ILE A 179 -14.51 -3.21 -0.81
C ILE A 179 -15.51 -3.66 0.25
N ASP A 180 -16.73 -3.98 -0.20
CA ASP A 180 -17.87 -4.27 0.70
C ASP A 180 -18.02 -5.77 1.01
N ALA A 181 -17.40 -6.65 0.22
CA ALA A 181 -17.56 -8.11 0.27
C ALA A 181 -16.76 -8.79 1.41
N CYS A 182 -16.82 -8.23 2.63
CA CYS A 182 -16.21 -8.81 3.82
C CYS A 182 -17.16 -9.83 4.46
N GLU A 183 -16.94 -11.13 4.24
CA GLU A 183 -17.85 -12.21 4.66
C GLU A 183 -17.79 -12.53 6.17
N GLY A 184 -16.69 -12.13 6.81
CA GLY A 184 -16.45 -12.32 8.23
C GLY A 184 -14.95 -12.39 8.54
N TYR A 185 -14.64 -12.79 9.77
CA TYR A 185 -13.25 -12.89 10.23
C TYR A 185 -12.99 -14.17 11.03
N PHE A 186 -11.74 -14.60 10.99
CA PHE A 186 -11.13 -15.57 11.88
C PHE A 186 -10.31 -14.83 12.94
N ASP A 187 -10.41 -15.30 14.18
CA ASP A 187 -9.63 -14.79 15.30
C ASP A 187 -8.27 -15.50 15.37
N VAL A 188 -7.32 -14.99 16.17
CA VAL A 188 -5.97 -15.59 16.32
C VAL A 188 -6.00 -17.06 16.78
N ALA A 189 -7.04 -17.45 17.52
CA ALA A 189 -7.26 -18.84 17.91
C ALA A 189 -7.46 -19.79 16.71
N ALA A 190 -7.89 -19.29 15.54
CA ALA A 190 -7.98 -20.07 14.31
C ALA A 190 -6.59 -20.38 13.73
N ILE A 191 -5.62 -19.49 13.92
CA ILE A 191 -4.22 -19.67 13.52
C ILE A 191 -3.60 -20.78 14.37
N ASP A 192 -3.79 -20.72 15.69
CA ASP A 192 -3.29 -21.76 16.61
C ASP A 192 -3.89 -23.13 16.29
N ALA A 193 -5.21 -23.17 16.04
CA ALA A 193 -5.91 -24.40 15.65
C ALA A 193 -5.36 -24.96 14.32
N TRP A 194 -5.17 -24.10 13.32
CA TRP A 194 -4.56 -24.47 12.05
C TRP A 194 -3.20 -25.13 12.25
N GLY A 195 -2.31 -24.49 13.01
CA GLY A 195 -0.97 -25.00 13.26
C GLY A 195 -0.95 -26.37 13.94
N GLY A 196 -1.91 -26.63 14.83
CA GLY A 196 -2.07 -27.93 15.50
C GLY A 196 -2.63 -29.04 14.59
N GLU A 197 -3.57 -28.70 13.71
CA GLU A 197 -4.31 -29.68 12.89
C GLU A 197 -3.62 -30.00 11.55
N HIS A 198 -2.97 -29.01 10.93
CA HIS A 198 -2.47 -29.09 9.54
C HIS A 198 -0.94 -29.20 9.44
N GLY A 199 -0.26 -29.37 10.57
CA GLY A 199 1.18 -29.67 10.60
C GLY A 199 2.10 -28.46 10.44
N GLY A 200 1.57 -27.23 10.52
CA GLY A 200 2.40 -26.02 10.67
C GLY A 200 1.76 -24.75 10.13
N LEU A 201 2.32 -23.62 10.59
CA LEU A 201 2.10 -22.29 10.05
C LEU A 201 3.18 -21.94 9.04
N GLU A 202 2.88 -21.07 8.09
CA GLU A 202 3.90 -20.41 7.30
C GLU A 202 4.54 -19.28 8.11
N THR A 203 5.80 -18.97 7.79
CA THR A 203 6.57 -17.89 8.41
C THR A 203 7.27 -17.09 7.33
N THR A 204 7.61 -15.84 7.63
CA THR A 204 8.33 -14.97 6.70
C THR A 204 9.69 -14.67 7.30
N ALA A 205 10.77 -15.02 6.59
CA ALA A 205 12.11 -14.68 7.04
C ALA A 205 12.31 -13.16 7.02
N VAL A 206 12.84 -12.62 8.11
CA VAL A 206 13.19 -11.19 8.24
C VAL A 206 14.69 -11.08 8.36
N LEU A 207 15.31 -10.32 7.47
CA LEU A 207 16.76 -10.14 7.38
C LEU A 207 17.16 -8.71 7.72
N ASP A 208 18.38 -8.55 8.23
CA ASP A 208 19.08 -7.27 8.16
C ASP A 208 19.86 -7.11 6.84
N TRP A 209 20.45 -5.93 6.62
CA TRP A 209 21.22 -5.66 5.39
C TRP A 209 22.48 -6.52 5.24
N ALA A 210 23.11 -6.95 6.32
CA ALA A 210 24.33 -7.77 6.25
C ALA A 210 23.99 -9.22 5.85
N GLU A 211 22.86 -9.74 6.32
CA GLU A 211 22.30 -11.02 5.89
C GLU A 211 21.82 -10.96 4.44
N ALA A 212 21.14 -9.88 4.06
CA ALA A 212 20.68 -9.68 2.69
C ALA A 212 21.83 -9.60 1.67
N GLU A 213 22.88 -8.82 1.96
CA GLU A 213 24.06 -8.72 1.08
C GLU A 213 24.78 -10.05 0.94
N ARG A 214 24.81 -10.86 2.01
CA ARG A 214 25.36 -12.22 1.97
C ARG A 214 24.52 -13.13 1.07
N ALA A 215 23.20 -13.13 1.22
CA ALA A 215 22.30 -13.92 0.39
C ALA A 215 22.40 -13.56 -1.10
N VAL A 216 22.55 -12.27 -1.44
CA VAL A 216 22.79 -11.85 -2.83
C VAL A 216 24.10 -12.41 -3.38
N LEU A 217 25.17 -12.43 -2.59
CA LEU A 217 26.49 -12.89 -3.04
C LEU A 217 26.66 -14.41 -3.06
N GLU A 218 26.09 -15.10 -2.07
CA GLU A 218 26.32 -16.54 -1.83
C GLU A 218 25.20 -17.42 -2.39
N GLU A 219 23.97 -16.90 -2.50
CA GLU A 219 22.79 -17.66 -2.91
C GLU A 219 22.20 -17.17 -4.25
N ASP A 220 22.85 -16.21 -4.92
CA ASP A 220 22.34 -15.53 -6.13
C ASP A 220 20.91 -14.97 -5.94
N ALA A 221 20.64 -14.46 -4.73
CA ALA A 221 19.30 -14.02 -4.36
C ALA A 221 18.83 -12.80 -5.18
N PHE A 222 17.57 -12.80 -5.58
CA PHE A 222 16.93 -11.75 -6.34
C PHE A 222 16.47 -10.62 -5.41
N LEU A 223 17.14 -9.47 -5.49
CA LEU A 223 16.81 -8.30 -4.66
C LEU A 223 15.78 -7.42 -5.36
N LEU A 224 14.62 -7.24 -4.73
CA LEU A 224 13.46 -6.53 -5.28
C LEU A 224 13.06 -5.32 -4.43
N ASP A 225 13.09 -4.15 -5.06
CA ASP A 225 12.57 -2.88 -4.54
C ASP A 225 11.10 -2.72 -4.91
N VAL A 226 10.24 -2.60 -3.89
CA VAL A 226 8.79 -2.42 -4.07
C VAL A 226 8.29 -1.00 -3.81
N ARG A 227 9.20 0.00 -3.78
CA ARG A 227 8.85 1.42 -3.67
C ARG A 227 8.24 1.97 -4.96
N ASN A 228 7.72 3.19 -4.93
CA ASN A 228 7.21 3.84 -6.15
C ASN A 228 8.37 4.30 -7.06
N ALA A 229 8.05 4.67 -8.31
CA ALA A 229 9.05 5.09 -9.29
C ALA A 229 9.86 6.32 -8.82
N THR A 230 9.21 7.32 -8.24
CA THR A 230 9.90 8.54 -7.75
C THR A 230 10.95 8.21 -6.67
N GLU A 231 10.63 7.30 -5.76
CA GLU A 231 11.57 6.83 -4.73
C GLU A 231 12.73 6.03 -5.32
N TRP A 232 12.43 5.14 -6.28
CA TRP A 232 13.43 4.34 -7.00
C TRP A 232 14.39 5.22 -7.80
N ASP A 233 13.86 6.21 -8.52
CA ASP A 233 14.65 7.10 -9.38
C ASP A 233 15.61 7.99 -8.59
N HIS A 234 15.19 8.42 -7.40
CA HIS A 234 16.03 9.20 -6.50
C HIS A 234 17.26 8.40 -6.03
N ASP A 235 17.04 7.21 -5.48
CA ASP A 235 18.08 6.28 -5.06
C ASP A 235 17.54 4.86 -4.95
N HIS A 236 18.40 3.85 -5.12
CA HIS A 236 18.09 2.44 -4.89
C HIS A 236 19.37 1.62 -4.63
N VAL A 237 19.20 0.36 -4.25
CA VAL A 237 20.33 -0.56 -4.01
C VAL A 237 20.94 -0.98 -5.35
N PRO A 238 22.28 -0.97 -5.50
CA PRO A 238 22.92 -1.46 -6.71
C PRO A 238 22.48 -2.89 -7.05
N SER A 239 22.15 -3.13 -8.32
CA SER A 239 21.70 -4.42 -8.84
C SER A 239 20.33 -4.90 -8.33
N ALA A 240 19.58 -4.07 -7.60
CA ALA A 240 18.18 -4.36 -7.32
C ALA A 240 17.34 -4.32 -8.60
N HIS A 241 16.24 -5.04 -8.58
CA HIS A 241 15.16 -4.94 -9.56
C HIS A 241 14.04 -4.09 -8.97
N HIS A 242 13.27 -3.40 -9.82
CA HIS A 242 12.18 -2.53 -9.38
C HIS A 242 10.84 -3.05 -9.87
N LEU A 243 9.92 -3.28 -8.93
CA LEU A 243 8.52 -3.57 -9.19
C LEU A 243 7.69 -3.06 -8.03
N HIS A 244 7.00 -1.92 -8.22
CA HIS A 244 6.15 -1.35 -7.18
C HIS A 244 5.11 -2.36 -6.68
N LEU A 245 4.90 -2.39 -5.36
CA LEU A 245 3.98 -3.33 -4.68
C LEU A 245 2.61 -3.46 -5.38
N GLY A 246 2.05 -2.34 -5.82
CA GLY A 246 0.73 -2.31 -6.45
C GLY A 246 0.62 -3.04 -7.79
N TYR A 247 1.74 -3.35 -8.45
CA TYR A 247 1.78 -4.12 -9.70
C TYR A 247 2.31 -5.54 -9.52
N LEU A 248 2.68 -5.93 -8.30
CA LEU A 248 3.39 -7.16 -8.03
C LEU A 248 2.62 -8.40 -8.48
N ARG A 249 1.30 -8.43 -8.24
CA ARG A 249 0.42 -9.54 -8.64
C ARG A 249 0.24 -9.61 -10.16
N ASP A 250 0.06 -8.47 -10.83
CA ASP A 250 -0.15 -8.41 -12.28
C ASP A 250 1.12 -8.72 -13.07
N ARG A 251 2.30 -8.48 -12.48
CA ARG A 251 3.62 -8.67 -13.09
C ARG A 251 4.43 -9.72 -12.35
N ILE A 252 3.74 -10.70 -11.74
CA ILE A 252 4.35 -11.73 -10.90
C ILE A 252 5.38 -12.59 -11.67
N ASP A 253 5.19 -12.74 -12.98
CA ASP A 253 6.07 -13.50 -13.87
C ASP A 253 7.47 -12.86 -14.04
N GLU A 254 7.64 -11.60 -13.64
CA GLU A 254 8.96 -10.93 -13.64
C GLU A 254 9.81 -11.31 -12.42
N VAL A 255 9.22 -11.94 -11.40
CA VAL A 255 9.92 -12.37 -10.19
C VAL A 255 10.34 -13.84 -10.35
N PRO A 256 11.64 -14.18 -10.23
CA PRO A 256 12.10 -15.55 -10.39
C PRO A 256 11.61 -16.45 -9.25
N ARG A 257 11.23 -17.68 -9.59
CA ARG A 257 10.77 -18.71 -8.63
C ARG A 257 11.83 -19.73 -8.25
N ASP A 258 12.98 -19.70 -8.93
CA ASP A 258 14.07 -20.69 -8.84
C ASP A 258 15.21 -20.29 -7.89
N ARG A 259 15.11 -19.13 -7.22
CA ARG A 259 16.10 -18.59 -6.27
C ARG A 259 15.42 -17.75 -5.19
N PRO A 260 16.10 -17.45 -4.07
CA PRO A 260 15.53 -16.64 -2.99
C PRO A 260 15.16 -15.23 -3.48
N VAL A 261 14.01 -14.72 -3.04
CA VAL A 261 13.56 -13.35 -3.34
C VAL A 261 13.65 -12.50 -2.08
N LEU A 262 14.50 -11.47 -2.11
CA LEU A 262 14.70 -10.53 -1.01
C LEU A 262 13.96 -9.23 -1.31
N LEU A 263 13.04 -8.83 -0.44
CA LEU A 263 12.19 -7.67 -0.64
C LEU A 263 12.63 -6.53 0.27
N TYR A 264 12.71 -5.33 -0.27
CA TYR A 264 12.87 -4.13 0.54
C TYR A 264 11.99 -2.98 0.02
N CYS A 265 11.72 -2.03 0.92
CA CYS A 265 11.10 -0.76 0.55
C CYS A 265 11.76 0.38 1.33
N GLY A 266 11.06 1.50 1.55
CA GLY A 266 11.60 2.64 2.31
C GLY A 266 11.94 2.29 3.76
N THR A 267 11.06 1.57 4.45
CA THR A 267 11.15 1.31 5.90
C THR A 267 10.84 -0.14 6.31
N GLY A 268 10.49 -1.01 5.37
CA GLY A 268 10.11 -2.41 5.63
C GLY A 268 8.61 -2.71 5.64
N ASN A 269 7.73 -1.70 5.53
CA ASN A 269 6.28 -1.91 5.57
C ASN A 269 5.72 -2.52 4.27
N ARG A 270 5.94 -1.86 3.12
CA ARG A 270 5.47 -2.35 1.81
C ARG A 270 6.11 -3.67 1.40
N SER A 271 7.35 -3.91 1.83
CA SER A 271 8.09 -5.14 1.52
C SER A 271 7.60 -6.34 2.33
N ALA A 272 7.13 -6.14 3.57
CA ALA A 272 6.45 -7.18 4.33
C ALA A 272 5.12 -7.58 3.68
N ILE A 273 4.35 -6.59 3.19
CA ILE A 273 3.12 -6.87 2.42
C ILE A 273 3.47 -7.63 1.14
N ALA A 274 4.47 -7.16 0.37
CA ALA A 274 4.94 -7.84 -0.84
C ALA A 274 5.37 -9.29 -0.56
N ALA A 275 5.99 -9.55 0.59
CA ALA A 275 6.43 -10.88 0.97
C ALA A 275 5.23 -11.83 1.12
N SER A 276 4.19 -11.39 1.83
CA SER A 276 2.95 -12.16 1.96
C SER A 276 2.25 -12.40 0.61
N VAL A 277 2.29 -11.43 -0.31
CA VAL A 277 1.76 -11.60 -1.67
C VAL A 277 2.53 -12.69 -2.41
N LEU A 278 3.86 -12.65 -2.43
CA LEU A 278 4.66 -13.69 -3.08
C LEU A 278 4.47 -15.07 -2.44
N GLN A 279 4.41 -15.16 -1.11
CA GLN A 279 4.14 -16.42 -0.42
C GLN A 279 2.77 -16.98 -0.80
N ALA A 280 1.74 -16.13 -0.87
CA ALA A 280 0.40 -16.54 -1.32
C ALA A 280 0.35 -17.00 -2.78
N GLU A 281 1.20 -16.44 -3.64
CA GLU A 281 1.40 -16.90 -5.02
C GLU A 281 2.34 -18.13 -5.13
N GLY A 282 2.72 -18.73 -4.00
CA GLY A 282 3.47 -19.98 -3.91
C GLY A 282 4.98 -19.85 -4.14
N PHE A 283 5.57 -18.69 -3.88
CA PHE A 283 7.04 -18.55 -3.87
C PHE A 283 7.62 -19.24 -2.63
N ALA A 284 8.57 -20.14 -2.84
CA ALA A 284 9.09 -21.02 -1.78
C ALA A 284 10.06 -20.32 -0.80
N ASP A 285 10.83 -19.33 -1.28
CA ASP A 285 11.84 -18.65 -0.48
C ASP A 285 11.72 -17.12 -0.68
N VAL A 286 10.97 -16.51 0.23
CA VAL A 286 10.69 -15.07 0.24
C VAL A 286 11.15 -14.51 1.57
N ARG A 287 11.98 -13.47 1.54
CA ARG A 287 12.58 -12.87 2.72
C ARG A 287 12.39 -11.35 2.68
N ASN A 288 11.98 -10.76 3.80
CA ASN A 288 11.80 -9.31 3.93
C ASN A 288 13.02 -8.68 4.61
N ILE A 289 13.54 -7.59 4.05
CA ILE A 289 14.63 -6.82 4.67
C ILE A 289 14.02 -5.76 5.58
N ASP A 290 14.26 -5.85 6.88
CA ASP A 290 13.74 -4.87 7.83
C ASP A 290 14.51 -3.53 7.76
N GLY A 291 13.83 -2.44 8.14
CA GLY A 291 14.39 -1.09 8.10
C GLY A 291 14.55 -0.49 6.70
N GLY A 292 14.57 -1.30 5.64
CA GLY A 292 14.56 -0.87 4.24
C GLY A 292 15.68 0.11 3.88
N MET A 293 15.43 0.96 2.89
CA MET A 293 16.38 1.98 2.44
C MET A 293 16.78 2.96 3.55
N LEU A 294 15.87 3.28 4.47
CA LEU A 294 16.17 4.18 5.58
C LEU A 294 17.30 3.64 6.46
N ASP A 295 17.25 2.35 6.82
CA ASP A 295 18.34 1.71 7.59
C ASP A 295 19.62 1.61 6.75
N ARG A 296 19.51 1.28 5.46
CA ARG A 296 20.66 1.22 4.54
C ARG A 296 21.43 2.54 4.50
N MET A 297 20.72 3.65 4.32
CA MET A 297 21.30 4.99 4.27
C MET A 297 21.93 5.39 5.60
N ARG A 298 21.29 5.05 6.73
CA ARG A 298 21.85 5.31 8.07
C ARG A 298 23.18 4.57 8.29
N ARG A 299 23.32 3.37 7.72
CA ARG A 299 24.57 2.59 7.75
C ARG A 299 25.64 3.09 6.78
N GLY A 300 25.32 4.06 5.91
CA GLY A 300 26.24 4.57 4.90
C GLY A 300 26.56 3.55 3.79
N LEU A 301 25.68 2.57 3.59
CA LEU A 301 25.84 1.56 2.54
C LEU A 301 25.54 2.19 1.16
N PRO A 302 26.19 1.71 0.08
CA PRO A 302 26.06 2.32 -1.25
C PRO A 302 24.62 2.29 -1.79
N THR A 303 24.25 3.39 -2.46
CA THR A 303 23.03 3.54 -3.28
C THR A 303 23.38 4.16 -4.63
N VAL A 304 22.49 4.01 -5.62
CA VAL A 304 22.63 4.58 -6.97
C VAL A 304 21.30 5.20 -7.41
N PRO A 305 21.31 6.31 -8.19
CA PRO A 305 20.09 6.84 -8.80
C PRO A 305 19.76 6.13 -10.11
N SER A 306 18.50 6.19 -10.56
CA SER A 306 18.13 5.85 -11.94
C SER A 306 18.51 7.03 -12.82
N ARG A 307 19.66 6.95 -13.48
CA ARG A 307 20.09 7.97 -14.45
C ARG A 307 19.27 7.92 -15.72
#